data_AF-A0A537EDM7-F1
#
_entry.id   AF-A0A537EDM7-F1
#
_cell.length_a   1.000
_cell.length_b   1.000
_cell.length_c   1.000
_cell.angle_alpha   90.00
_cell.angle_beta   90.00
_cell.angle_gamma   90.00
#
_symmetry.space_group_name_H-M   'P 1'
#
loop_
_entity.id
_entity.type
_entity.pdbx_description
1 polymer ?
#
loop_
_entity_poly.entity_id
_entity_poly.type
_entity_poly.pdbx_seq_one_letter_code
_entity_poly.pdbx_strand_id
1 'polypeptide(L)' 'WTKYSLNNWLRMAGPTFDASLALEVLGFTGPEAKEGVASHREKRKPSFPDPD' A
#
# COMPACT_ATOMS: atom_id res chain seq x y z
N TRP A 1 8.45 -27.54 -13.69
CA TRP A 1 7.08 -27.81 -13.21
C TRP A 1 6.87 -27.29 -11.79
N THR A 2 7.75 -27.55 -10.82
CA THR A 2 7.64 -27.04 -9.43
C THR A 2 7.47 -25.51 -9.34
N LYS A 3 8.30 -24.73 -10.04
CA LYS A 3 8.17 -23.25 -10.14
C LYS A 3 6.83 -22.82 -10.74
N TYR A 4 6.33 -23.57 -11.72
CA TYR A 4 5.06 -23.26 -12.38
C TYR A 4 3.87 -23.49 -11.44
N SER A 5 3.90 -24.60 -10.69
CA SER A 5 2.88 -24.93 -9.69
C SER A 5 2.84 -23.93 -8.54
N LEU A 6 4.00 -23.49 -8.04
CA LEU A 6 4.09 -22.46 -6.99
C LEU A 6 3.60 -21.09 -7.49
N ASN A 7 4.00 -20.70 -8.71
CA ASN A 7 3.57 -19.43 -9.30
C ASN A 7 2.07 -19.41 -9.62
N ASN A 8 1.38 -20.56 -9.70
CA ASN A 8 -0.06 -20.58 -9.93
C ASN A 8 -0.84 -19.95 -8.77
N TRP A 9 -0.36 -20.14 -7.53
CA TRP A 9 -0.95 -19.49 -6.36
C TRP A 9 -0.80 -17.96 -6.41
N LEU A 10 0.38 -17.48 -6.81
CA LEU A 10 0.63 -16.04 -6.99
C LEU A 10 -0.24 -15.43 -8.09
N ARG A 11 -0.49 -16.16 -9.19
CA ARG A 11 -1.37 -15.69 -10.28
C ARG A 11 -2.83 -15.59 -9.86
N MET A 12 -3.31 -16.52 -9.04
CA MET A 12 -4.67 -16.46 -8.47
C MET A 12 -4.83 -15.31 -7.48
N ALA A 13 -3.77 -14.94 -6.75
CA ALA A 13 -3.75 -13.76 -5.88
C ALA A 13 -3.60 -12.43 -6.63
N GLY A 14 -3.43 -12.47 -7.97
CA GLY A 14 -3.24 -11.29 -8.81
C GLY A 14 -4.33 -10.22 -8.68
N PRO A 15 -5.63 -10.55 -8.75
CA PRO A 15 -6.71 -9.55 -8.63
C PRO A 15 -6.75 -8.85 -7.26
N THR A 16 -6.46 -9.58 -6.18
CA THR A 16 -6.39 -9.01 -4.83
C THR A 16 -5.20 -8.06 -4.70
N PHE A 17 -4.06 -8.44 -5.28
CA PHE A 17 -2.87 -7.59 -5.33
C PHE A 17 -3.11 -6.30 -6.15
N ASP A 18 -3.74 -6.41 -7.32
CA ASP A 18 -4.07 -5.26 -8.17
C ASP A 18 -5.04 -4.29 -7.49
N ALA A 19 -6.07 -4.80 -6.81
CA ALA A 19 -7.00 -3.98 -6.04
C ALA A 19 -6.29 -3.24 -4.88
N SER A 20 -5.40 -3.91 -4.13
CA SER A 20 -4.62 -3.24 -3.07
C SER A 20 -3.70 -2.15 -3.64
N LEU A 21 -3.07 -2.40 -4.79
CA LEU A 21 -2.19 -1.44 -5.43
C LEU A 21 -2.96 -0.22 -5.94
N ALA A 22 -4.13 -0.43 -6.56
CA ALA A 22 -4.97 0.66 -7.04
C ALA A 22 -5.42 1.58 -5.89
N LEU A 23 -5.81 0.99 -4.75
CA LEU A 23 -6.19 1.75 -3.55
C LEU A 23 -4.98 2.48 -2.93
N GLU A 24 -3.80 1.85 -2.91
CA GLU A 24 -2.57 2.49 -2.42
C GLU A 24 -2.18 3.70 -3.29
N VAL A 25 -2.17 3.54 -4.62
CA VAL A 25 -1.85 4.62 -5.58
C VAL A 25 -2.86 5.76 -5.49
N LEU A 26 -4.14 5.47 -5.26
CA LEU A 26 -5.14 6.50 -5.01
C LEU A 26 -4.85 7.26 -3.69
N GLY A 27 -4.50 6.54 -2.63
CA GLY A 27 -4.15 7.09 -1.30
C GLY A 27 -2.86 7.91 -1.28
N PHE A 28 -1.91 7.67 -2.19
CA PHE A 28 -0.67 8.43 -2.29
C PHE A 28 -0.86 9.92 -2.62
N THR A 29 -1.99 10.29 -3.23
CA THR A 29 -2.34 11.70 -3.47
C THR A 29 -2.99 12.38 -2.27
N GLY A 30 -3.32 11.60 -1.23
CA GLY A 30 -4.03 12.05 -0.04
C GLY A 30 -3.17 12.85 0.94
N PRO A 31 -3.82 13.56 1.88
CA PRO A 31 -3.15 14.34 2.93
C PRO A 31 -2.28 13.47 3.85
N GLU A 32 -2.65 12.20 4.03
CA GLU A 32 -1.92 11.23 4.87
C GLU A 32 -0.53 10.90 4.32
N ALA A 33 -0.37 10.79 3.00
CA ALA A 33 0.93 10.51 2.37
C ALA A 33 1.92 11.68 2.57
N LYS A 34 1.43 12.92 2.48
CA LYS A 34 2.25 14.13 2.73
C LYS A 34 2.72 14.20 4.19
N GLU A 35 1.82 13.94 5.12
CA GLU A 35 2.11 13.92 6.55
C GLU A 35 3.03 12.76 6.95
N GLY A 36 2.86 11.59 6.34
CA GLY A 36 3.78 10.45 6.49
C GLY A 36 5.20 10.78 6.05
N VAL A 37 5.38 11.44 4.90
CA VAL A 37 6.71 11.85 4.43
C VAL A 37 7.32 12.95 5.31
N ALA A 38 6.53 13.95 5.72
CA ALA A 38 7.00 15.04 6.58
C ALA A 38 7.43 14.52 7.95
N SER A 39 6.60 13.71 8.60
CA SER A 39 6.90 13.12 9.91
C SER A 39 8.12 12.19 9.89
N HIS A 40 8.28 11.39 8.82
CA HIS A 40 9.45 10.53 8.66
C HIS A 40 10.75 11.33 8.50
N ARG A 41 10.71 12.44 7.75
CA ARG A 41 11.85 13.35 7.59
C ARG A 41 12.20 14.10 8.88
N GLU A 42 11.19 14.54 9.62
CA GLU A 42 11.33 15.32 10.85
C GLU A 42 11.54 14.44 12.11
N LYS A 43 11.54 13.11 11.96
CA LYS A 43 11.64 12.12 13.05
C LYS A 43 10.64 12.36 14.19
N ARG A 44 9.48 12.91 13.86
CA ARG A 44 8.39 13.13 14.80
C ARG A 44 7.32 12.05 14.64
N LYS A 45 6.44 11.93 15.63
CA LYS A 45 5.26 11.07 15.47
C LYS A 45 4.35 11.69 14.38
N PRO A 46 3.82 10.88 13.45
CA PRO A 46 2.85 11.34 12.47
C PRO A 46 1.54 11.73 13.14
N SER A 47 0.90 12.79 12.65
CA SER A 47 -0.42 13.25 13.07
C SER A 47 -1.42 12.96 11.96
N PHE A 48 -1.91 11.72 11.89
CA PHE A 48 -2.95 11.36 10.95
C PHE A 48 -4.32 11.89 11.45
N PRO A 49 -5.22 12.33 10.55
CA PRO A 49 -6.59 12.64 10.93
C PRO A 49 -7.29 11.37 11.43
N ASP A 50 -8.06 11.47 12.51
CA ASP A 50 -8.85 10.35 13.01
C ASP A 50 -9.89 9.93 11.96
N PRO A 51 -10.08 8.62 11.71
CA PRO A 51 -11.14 8.16 10.84
C PRO A 51 -12.46 8.26 11.60
N ASP A 52 -13.37 9.13 11.14
CA ASP A 52 -14.79 9.09 11.51
C ASP A 52 -15.43 7.72 11.14
#